data_AF-A0A8K0KNI8-F1
#
_entry.id   AF-A0A8K0KNI8-F1
#
_cell.length_a   1.000
_cell.length_b   1.000
_cell.length_c   1.000
_cell.angle_alpha   90.00
_cell.angle_beta   90.00
_cell.angle_gamma   90.00
#
_symmetry.space_group_name_H-M   'P 1'
#
loop_
_entity.id
_entity.type
_entity.pdbx_description
1 polymer ?
#
loop_
_entity_poly.entity_id
_entity_poly.type
_entity_poly.pdbx_seq_one_letter_code
_entity_poly.pdbx_strand_id
1 'polypeptide(L)'
;MVNEELAVGAPYEDNNRGAVYIYSSDGEGHLGNPIQRLAARDSYDLLKGFGISISPHNVDIDGNGCPDIAIGAYLSGHAVIYRGKPVVKWNVRNPEPHPKSITHNATHFSLKFACVTYLGENATNIL
;
A
#
# COMPACT_ATOMS: atom_id res chain seq x y z
N MET A 1 -6.93 1.28 -17.28
CA MET A 1 -5.89 0.23 -17.29
C MET A 1 -5.77 -0.27 -15.87
N VAL A 2 -5.86 -1.58 -15.67
CA VAL A 2 -5.78 -2.21 -14.36
C VAL A 2 -4.29 -2.42 -14.09
N ASN A 3 -3.78 -1.90 -12.96
CA ASN A 3 -2.42 -2.21 -12.55
C ASN A 3 -2.41 -3.65 -12.03
N GLU A 4 -1.45 -4.44 -12.50
CA GLU A 4 -1.27 -5.82 -12.02
C GLU A 4 -0.19 -5.83 -10.95
N GLU A 5 -0.44 -6.57 -9.88
CA GLU A 5 0.51 -6.72 -8.77
C GLU A 5 1.18 -8.10 -8.82
N LEU A 6 2.48 -8.13 -8.54
CA LEU A 6 3.30 -9.34 -8.49
C LEU A 6 3.97 -9.43 -7.12
N ALA A 7 3.77 -10.57 -6.44
CA ALA A 7 4.47 -10.90 -5.21
C ALA A 7 5.62 -11.88 -5.50
N VAL A 8 6.83 -11.54 -5.04
CA VAL A 8 8.04 -12.36 -5.21
C VAL A 8 8.66 -12.68 -3.86
N GLY A 9 8.84 -13.97 -3.59
CA GLY A 9 9.43 -14.46 -2.34
C GLY A 9 10.97 -14.48 -2.34
N ALA A 10 11.56 -14.11 -1.21
CA ALA A 10 13.00 -14.19 -0.93
C ALA A 10 13.24 -14.94 0.40
N PRO A 11 12.97 -16.24 0.48
CA PRO A 11 12.94 -17.00 1.74
C PRO A 11 14.27 -17.10 2.50
N TYR A 12 15.39 -16.86 1.82
CA TYR A 12 16.74 -16.97 2.40
C TYR A 12 17.36 -15.62 2.79
N GLU A 13 16.65 -14.52 2.53
CA GLU A 13 17.10 -13.18 2.92
C GLU A 13 17.13 -13.00 4.45
N ASP A 14 17.84 -11.98 4.93
CA ASP A 14 17.91 -11.61 6.35
C ASP A 14 18.31 -12.78 7.26
N ASN A 15 19.34 -13.54 6.88
CA ASN A 15 19.81 -14.74 7.58
C ASN A 15 18.73 -15.84 7.67
N ASN A 16 18.13 -16.20 6.53
CA ASN A 16 17.04 -17.17 6.41
C ASN A 16 15.75 -16.80 7.14
N ARG A 17 15.56 -15.54 7.51
CA ARG A 17 14.26 -15.08 8.01
C ARG A 17 13.26 -14.99 6.87
N GLY A 18 13.70 -14.39 5.77
CA GLY A 18 12.96 -14.28 4.53
C GLY A 18 12.12 -13.00 4.40
N ALA A 19 11.73 -12.70 3.18
CA ALA A 19 10.92 -11.55 2.81
C ALA A 19 10.01 -11.86 1.60
N VAL A 20 9.02 -11.01 1.38
CA VAL A 20 8.23 -10.96 0.14
C VAL A 20 8.22 -9.53 -0.39
N TYR A 21 8.44 -9.37 -1.69
CA TYR A 21 8.43 -8.09 -2.37
C TYR A 21 7.17 -7.98 -3.23
N ILE A 22 6.50 -6.84 -3.15
CA ILE A 22 5.33 -6.51 -3.95
C ILE A 22 5.75 -5.50 -5.01
N TYR A 23 5.47 -5.84 -6.27
CA TYR A 23 5.68 -4.98 -7.42
C TYR A 23 4.32 -4.62 -8.01
N SER A 24 4.18 -3.39 -8.50
CA SER A 24 3.03 -2.98 -9.32
C SER A 24 3.54 -2.67 -10.72
N SER A 25 2.85 -3.16 -11.74
CA SER A 25 3.08 -2.73 -13.11
C SER A 25 2.54 -1.31 -13.34
N ASP A 26 3.09 -0.65 -14.36
CA ASP A 26 2.62 0.65 -14.86
C ASP A 26 1.37 0.54 -15.76
N GLY A 27 0.78 -0.66 -15.87
CA GLY A 27 -0.31 -0.96 -16.81
C GLY A 27 0.16 -1.27 -18.24
N GLU A 28 1.44 -1.08 -18.56
CA GLU A 28 2.08 -1.50 -19.82
C GLU A 28 2.95 -2.76 -19.64
N GLY A 29 2.98 -3.31 -18.42
CA GLY A 29 3.70 -4.53 -18.07
C GLY A 29 5.14 -4.29 -17.62
N HIS A 30 5.59 -3.04 -17.50
CA HIS A 30 6.90 -2.75 -16.92
C HIS A 30 6.82 -2.79 -15.40
N LEU A 31 7.72 -3.57 -14.80
CA LEU A 31 7.91 -3.60 -13.35
C LEU A 31 9.04 -2.64 -12.97
N GLY A 32 8.73 -1.68 -12.10
CA GLY A 32 9.71 -0.80 -11.48
C GLY A 32 10.33 -1.41 -10.22
N ASN A 33 10.75 -0.54 -9.31
CA ASN A 33 11.15 -0.94 -7.97
C ASN A 33 9.95 -1.51 -7.19
N PRO A 34 10.18 -2.40 -6.21
CA PRO A 34 9.12 -2.92 -5.37
C PRO A 34 8.44 -1.76 -4.62
N ILE A 35 7.11 -1.77 -4.60
CA ILE A 35 6.29 -0.76 -3.91
C ILE A 35 6.14 -1.09 -2.42
N GLN A 36 6.35 -2.36 -2.04
CA GLN A 36 6.29 -2.81 -0.66
C GLN A 36 7.23 -4.01 -0.44
N ARG A 37 7.78 -4.10 0.77
CA ARG A 37 8.54 -5.27 1.24
C ARG A 37 7.92 -5.75 2.54
N LEU A 38 7.49 -7.00 2.57
CA LEU A 38 6.98 -7.68 3.75
C LEU A 38 8.13 -8.49 4.34
N ALA A 39 8.71 -8.01 5.44
CA ALA A 39 9.79 -8.74 6.10
C ALA A 39 9.23 -9.69 7.16
N ALA A 40 9.84 -10.87 7.31
CA ALA A 40 9.55 -11.80 8.41
C ALA A 40 9.53 -11.11 9.79
N ARG A 41 10.49 -10.20 10.01
CA ARG A 41 10.64 -9.46 11.27
C ARG A 41 9.47 -8.56 11.62
N ASP A 42 8.75 -8.06 10.61
CA ASP A 42 7.67 -7.11 10.81
C ASP A 42 6.38 -7.84 11.24
N SER A 43 6.35 -9.16 11.09
CA SER A 43 5.24 -10.03 11.50
C SER A 43 5.50 -10.73 12.83
N TYR A 44 6.58 -11.51 12.91
CA TYR A 44 6.89 -12.31 14.09
C TYR A 44 8.38 -12.64 14.12
N ASP A 45 9.01 -12.42 15.28
CA ASP A 45 10.47 -12.39 15.34
C ASP A 45 11.14 -13.74 15.01
N LEU A 46 10.43 -14.85 15.18
CA LEU A 46 10.96 -16.20 15.01
C LEU A 46 10.72 -16.81 13.61
N LEU A 47 10.13 -16.07 12.67
CA LEU A 47 9.88 -16.60 11.33
C LEU A 47 11.19 -16.90 10.59
N LYS A 48 11.22 -18.07 9.94
CA LYS A 48 12.31 -18.52 9.07
C LYS A 48 11.76 -19.13 7.78
N GLY A 49 12.42 -18.85 6.66
CA GLY A 49 11.98 -19.29 5.34
C GLY A 49 10.70 -18.58 4.87
N PHE A 50 10.40 -17.39 5.41
CA PHE A 50 9.22 -16.61 5.08
C PHE A 50 9.25 -16.17 3.61
N GLY A 51 8.17 -16.43 2.87
CA GLY A 51 8.10 -16.13 1.44
C GLY A 51 8.42 -17.32 0.54
N ILE A 52 8.60 -18.54 1.08
CA ILE A 52 8.82 -19.74 0.25
C ILE A 52 7.58 -20.11 -0.58
N SER A 53 6.41 -19.83 -0.03
CA SER A 53 5.11 -20.09 -0.66
C SER A 53 4.19 -18.91 -0.39
N ILE A 54 3.40 -18.58 -1.39
CA ILE A 54 2.43 -17.49 -1.37
C ILE A 54 1.13 -18.07 -1.91
N SER A 55 0.00 -17.78 -1.24
CA SER A 55 -1.32 -18.24 -1.69
C SER A 55 -1.69 -17.64 -3.05
N PRO A 56 -2.65 -18.24 -3.77
CA PRO A 56 -3.26 -17.60 -4.93
C PRO A 56 -3.82 -16.22 -4.59
N HIS A 57 -3.87 -15.35 -5.59
CA HIS A 57 -4.47 -14.02 -5.51
C HIS A 57 -6.02 -14.10 -5.45
N ASN A 58 -6.68 -12.97 -5.15
CA ASN A 58 -8.14 -12.78 -5.16
C ASN A 58 -8.94 -13.52 -4.08
N VAL A 59 -8.38 -13.74 -2.89
CA VAL A 59 -9.13 -14.24 -1.74
C VAL A 59 -9.30 -13.13 -0.73
N ASP A 60 -10.53 -12.71 -0.46
CA ASP A 60 -10.87 -11.76 0.61
C ASP A 60 -11.45 -12.55 1.79
N ILE A 61 -10.68 -12.67 2.87
CA ILE A 61 -11.04 -13.46 4.06
C ILE A 61 -11.79 -12.65 5.11
N ASP A 62 -11.70 -11.31 5.07
CA ASP A 62 -12.35 -10.44 6.06
C ASP A 62 -13.53 -9.62 5.49
N GLY A 63 -13.81 -9.76 4.20
CA GLY A 63 -14.96 -9.16 3.53
C GLY A 63 -14.81 -7.66 3.28
N ASN A 64 -13.58 -7.12 3.32
CA ASN A 64 -13.33 -5.69 3.12
C ASN A 64 -13.23 -5.29 1.64
N GLY A 65 -13.34 -6.27 0.72
CA GLY A 65 -13.27 -6.10 -0.71
C GLY A 65 -11.86 -5.88 -1.26
N CYS A 66 -10.82 -6.13 -0.47
CA CYS A 66 -9.43 -6.18 -0.91
C CYS A 66 -8.90 -7.63 -0.77
N PRO A 67 -8.18 -8.15 -1.78
CA PRO A 67 -7.54 -9.45 -1.65
C PRO A 67 -6.51 -9.51 -0.51
N ASP A 68 -6.53 -10.60 0.21
CA ASP A 68 -5.58 -10.98 1.24
C ASP A 68 -4.61 -12.03 0.70
N ILE A 69 -3.44 -12.15 1.32
CA ILE A 69 -2.42 -13.15 0.95
C ILE A 69 -1.94 -13.92 2.17
N ALA A 70 -1.75 -15.23 2.02
CA ALA A 70 -1.08 -16.08 3.00
C ALA A 70 0.34 -16.38 2.53
N ILE A 71 1.31 -16.25 3.44
CA ILE A 71 2.73 -16.44 3.18
C ILE A 71 3.28 -17.51 4.13
N GLY A 72 3.91 -18.54 3.56
CA GLY A 72 4.53 -19.62 4.31
C GLY A 72 5.94 -19.29 4.81
N ALA A 73 6.28 -19.81 5.99
CA ALA A 73 7.60 -19.73 6.63
C ALA A 73 8.03 -21.14 7.11
N TYR A 74 8.33 -22.00 6.13
CA TYR A 74 8.46 -23.44 6.33
C TYR A 74 9.56 -23.86 7.32
N LEU A 75 10.70 -23.17 7.35
CA LEU A 75 11.81 -23.49 8.25
C LEU A 75 11.45 -23.30 9.72
N SER A 76 10.45 -22.47 9.99
CA SER A 76 9.91 -22.25 11.33
C SER A 76 8.56 -22.94 11.57
N GLY A 77 7.95 -23.57 10.55
CA GLY A 77 6.64 -24.21 10.68
C GLY A 77 5.46 -23.24 10.82
N HIS A 78 5.56 -22.03 10.27
CA HIS A 78 4.52 -20.99 10.38
C HIS A 78 3.93 -20.59 9.02
N ALA A 79 2.76 -19.96 9.06
CA ALA A 79 2.19 -19.19 7.96
C ALA A 79 1.59 -17.90 8.51
N VAL A 80 1.62 -16.83 7.73
CA VAL A 80 1.12 -15.50 8.11
C VAL A 80 0.13 -15.03 7.06
N ILE A 81 -0.99 -14.45 7.50
CA ILE A 81 -1.97 -13.81 6.61
C ILE A 81 -1.77 -12.30 6.67
N TYR A 82 -1.52 -11.69 5.51
CA TYR A 82 -1.52 -10.25 5.33
C TYR A 82 -2.85 -9.83 4.74
N ARG A 83 -3.52 -8.91 5.43
CA ARG A 83 -4.83 -8.41 5.00
C ARG A 83 -4.70 -7.19 4.12
N GLY A 84 -5.36 -7.23 2.96
CA GLY A 84 -5.51 -6.08 2.07
C GLY A 84 -6.25 -4.95 2.79
N LYS A 85 -5.95 -3.71 2.40
CA LYS A 85 -6.64 -2.52 2.92
C LYS A 85 -7.09 -1.62 1.78
N PRO A 86 -8.30 -1.05 1.86
CA PRO A 86 -8.76 -0.07 0.89
C PRO A 86 -7.79 1.09 0.75
N VAL A 87 -7.48 1.44 -0.49
CA VAL A 87 -6.61 2.59 -0.82
C VAL A 87 -7.48 3.74 -1.27
N VAL A 88 -7.26 4.93 -0.68
CA VAL A 88 -7.90 6.17 -1.12
C VAL A 88 -6.92 7.06 -1.85
N LYS A 89 -7.38 7.61 -2.97
CA LYS A 89 -6.70 8.67 -3.69
C LYS A 89 -7.32 10.00 -3.31
N TRP A 90 -6.54 10.83 -2.64
CA TRP A 90 -6.93 12.20 -2.31
C TRP A 90 -6.64 13.12 -3.50
N ASN A 91 -7.63 13.91 -3.87
CA ASN A 91 -7.48 15.02 -4.79
C ASN A 91 -7.58 16.32 -4.00
N VAL A 92 -6.42 16.92 -3.77
CA VAL A 92 -6.30 18.20 -3.07
C VAL A 92 -6.09 19.28 -4.13
N ARG A 93 -7.02 20.22 -4.20
CA ARG A 93 -6.86 21.41 -5.04
C ARG A 93 -5.91 22.39 -4.35
N ASN A 94 -5.07 23.07 -5.15
CA ASN A 94 -4.18 24.08 -4.63
C ASN A 94 -4.95 25.18 -3.87
N PRO A 95 -4.48 25.60 -2.68
CA PRO A 95 -5.07 26.73 -1.99
C PRO A 95 -4.91 28.00 -2.82
N GLU A 96 -5.98 28.79 -2.94
CA GLU A 96 -5.97 30.07 -3.66
C GLU A 96 -6.04 31.24 -2.66
N PRO A 97 -5.21 32.28 -2.80
CA PRO A 97 -5.34 33.49 -1.99
C PRO A 97 -6.67 34.19 -2.28
N HIS A 98 -7.29 34.68 -1.22
CA HIS A 98 -8.49 35.49 -1.26
C HIS A 98 -8.29 36.79 -0.48
N PRO A 99 -8.27 37.96 -1.15
CA PRO A 99 -8.45 38.16 -2.60
C PRO A 99 -7.25 37.68 -3.45
N LYS A 100 -7.45 37.45 -4.77
CA LYS A 100 -6.42 36.95 -5.70
C LYS A 100 -5.27 37.94 -5.97
N SER A 101 -5.44 39.20 -5.60
CA SER A 101 -4.43 40.25 -5.66
C SER A 101 -4.47 41.03 -4.35
N ILE A 102 -3.29 41.34 -3.81
CA ILE A 102 -3.11 42.06 -2.54
C ILE A 102 -2.39 43.38 -2.78
N THR A 103 -2.72 44.39 -1.99
CA THR A 103 -2.05 45.69 -2.04
C THR A 103 -0.69 45.64 -1.32
N HIS A 104 0.24 46.54 -1.68
CA HIS A 104 1.61 46.55 -1.15
C HIS A 104 1.69 46.71 0.39
N ASN A 105 0.69 47.33 1.00
CA ASN A 105 0.60 47.54 2.45
C ASN A 105 -0.26 46.49 3.17
N ALA A 106 -0.71 45.43 2.48
CA ALA A 106 -1.53 44.39 3.09
C ALA A 106 -0.71 43.58 4.11
N THR A 107 -1.20 43.50 5.33
CA THR A 107 -0.57 42.71 6.42
C THR A 107 -1.23 41.36 6.64
N HIS A 108 -2.38 41.11 5.99
CA HIS A 108 -3.17 39.90 6.12
C HIS A 108 -3.78 39.51 4.78
N PHE A 109 -3.84 38.21 4.51
CA PHE A 109 -4.64 37.60 3.45
C PHE A 109 -5.15 36.24 3.93
N SER A 110 -6.19 35.71 3.29
CA SER A 110 -6.71 34.38 3.60
C SER A 110 -6.42 33.42 2.46
N LEU A 111 -6.09 32.17 2.78
CA LEU A 111 -6.05 31.09 1.79
C LEU A 111 -7.40 30.38 1.80
N LYS A 112 -8.07 30.36 0.65
CA LYS A 112 -9.21 29.48 0.42
C LYS A 112 -8.67 28.12 -0.02
N PHE A 113 -8.76 27.15 0.87
CA PHE A 113 -8.58 25.75 0.53
C PHE A 113 -9.85 25.29 -0.19
N ALA A 114 -9.74 24.91 -1.45
CA ALA A 114 -10.85 24.25 -2.12
C ALA A 114 -11.03 22.84 -1.56
N CYS A 115 -12.27 22.34 -1.61
CA CYS A 115 -12.66 21.06 -1.01
C CYS A 115 -11.67 19.93 -1.35
N VAL A 116 -11.33 19.15 -0.32
CA VAL A 116 -10.62 17.89 -0.49
C VAL A 116 -11.65 16.84 -0.90
N THR A 117 -11.43 16.18 -2.04
CA THR A 117 -12.26 15.05 -2.46
C THR A 117 -11.42 13.80 -2.48
N TYR A 118 -11.98 12.66 -2.06
CA TYR A 118 -11.31 11.37 -2.17
C TYR A 118 -12.07 10.47 -3.14
N LEU A 119 -11.32 9.57 -3.78
CA LEU A 119 -11.84 8.45 -4.54
C LEU A 119 -11.28 7.17 -3.92
N GLY A 120 -12.15 6.21 -3.63
CA GLY A 120 -11.77 4.89 -3.13
C GLY A 120 -12.92 3.91 -3.24
N GLU A 121 -12.62 2.66 -3.57
CA GLU A 121 -13.58 1.57 -3.55
C GLU A 121 -13.55 0.90 -2.17
N ASN A 122 -14.72 0.56 -1.62
CA ASN A 122 -14.86 -0.03 -0.28
C ASN A 122 -14.18 0.76 0.87
N ALA A 123 -13.97 2.06 0.65
CA ALA A 123 -13.35 3.01 1.56
C ALA A 123 -14.37 3.74 2.44
N THR A 124 -15.36 3.03 2.98
CA THR A 124 -16.53 3.63 3.66
C THR A 124 -16.24 4.22 5.04
N ASN A 125 -15.12 3.87 5.70
CA ASN A 125 -14.76 4.32 7.06
C ASN A 125 -13.30 4.78 7.17
N ILE A 126 -12.86 5.73 6.35
CA ILE A 126 -11.47 6.27 6.39
C ILE A 126 -11.40 7.62 7.15
N LEU A 127 -12.49 8.02 7.81
CA LEU A 127 -12.57 9.17 8.72
C LEU A 127 -13.06 8.75 10.10
#